data_AF-A0A952R5I4-F1
#
_entry.id   AF-A0A952R5I4-F1
#
_cell.length_a   1.000
_cell.length_b   1.000
_cell.length_c   1.000
_cell.angle_alpha   90.00
_cell.angle_beta   90.00
_cell.angle_gamma   90.00
#
_symmetry.space_group_name_H-M   'P 1'
#
loop_
_entity.id
_entity.type
_entity.pdbx_description
1 polymer ?
#
loop_
_entity_poly.entity_id
_entity_poly.type
_entity_poly.pdbx_seq_one_letter_code
_entity_poly.pdbx_strand_id
1 'polypeptide(L)'
;MKGPGLKRKLSLRIVHQGEEITGLAPLALERATKGSRPGSEDHRALIHTLATVAGYAARQTMPPSAARLMLSQLEVAHAWVIGAASTSHVSKARSEAFESIVAAEKRTTESVSQSMALMKRKAETGLDRHAATVVLRYAALAANYACGATILTLDAVSDPTKGLNLVTQAAGAVSYQRLALGPALGSELRAAAWSQAEWEASRRGAPDVYPAGALAVQLFHEFLGAQWKDQSDGMRSYFEDFINWALPHLAPS
;
A
#
# COMPACT_ATOMS: atom_id res chain seq x y z
N MET A 1 -13.97 -15.18 -60.44
CA MET A 1 -13.65 -13.92 -59.72
C MET A 1 -14.46 -13.90 -58.43
N LYS A 2 -13.80 -14.03 -57.26
CA LYS A 2 -14.45 -13.91 -55.95
C LYS A 2 -14.46 -12.43 -55.55
N GLY A 3 -15.63 -11.88 -55.26
CA GLY A 3 -15.79 -10.48 -54.84
C GLY A 3 -15.11 -10.18 -53.50
N PRO A 4 -14.73 -8.92 -53.24
CA PRO A 4 -13.99 -8.55 -52.04
C PRO A 4 -14.89 -8.70 -50.81
N GLY A 5 -14.40 -9.44 -49.81
CA GLY A 5 -15.08 -9.62 -48.53
C GLY A 5 -15.32 -8.28 -47.83
N LEU A 6 -16.58 -8.00 -47.55
CA LEU A 6 -17.00 -6.92 -46.66
C LEU A 6 -16.25 -7.06 -45.33
N LYS A 7 -15.27 -6.17 -45.10
CA LYS A 7 -14.69 -5.96 -43.77
C LYS A 7 -15.85 -5.60 -42.83
N ARG A 8 -16.23 -6.52 -41.95
CA ARG A 8 -17.19 -6.23 -40.86
C ARG A 8 -16.66 -5.00 -40.14
N LYS A 9 -17.38 -3.88 -40.24
CA LYS A 9 -17.14 -2.71 -39.39
C LYS A 9 -17.21 -3.23 -37.95
N LEU A 10 -16.11 -3.12 -37.21
CA LEU A 10 -16.09 -3.33 -35.78
C LEU A 10 -17.14 -2.39 -35.19
N SER A 11 -18.27 -2.95 -34.76
CA SER A 11 -19.31 -2.18 -34.09
C SER A 11 -18.72 -1.70 -32.76
N LEU A 12 -18.69 -0.38 -32.55
CA LEU A 12 -18.40 0.21 -31.25
C LEU A 12 -19.40 -0.40 -30.25
N ARG A 13 -18.91 -1.27 -29.37
CA ARG A 13 -19.71 -1.83 -28.28
C ARG A 13 -19.99 -0.68 -27.31
N ILE A 14 -21.25 -0.48 -26.96
CA ILE A 14 -21.63 0.42 -25.87
C ILE A 14 -21.09 -0.23 -24.59
N VAL A 15 -20.03 0.36 -24.04
CA VAL A 15 -19.42 -0.06 -22.78
C VAL A 15 -20.27 0.56 -21.67
N HIS A 16 -20.85 -0.28 -20.81
CA HIS A 16 -21.55 0.24 -19.63
C HIS A 16 -20.55 0.86 -18.66
N GLN A 17 -20.96 1.86 -17.86
CA GLN A 17 -20.08 2.57 -16.93
C GLN A 17 -19.32 1.63 -15.96
N GLY A 18 -19.89 0.45 -15.63
CA GLY A 18 -19.23 -0.57 -14.82
C GLY A 18 -18.15 -1.39 -15.54
N GLU A 19 -18.07 -1.31 -16.87
CA GLU A 19 -17.08 -1.99 -17.72
C GLU A 19 -15.93 -1.06 -18.14
N GLU A 20 -16.04 0.26 -17.88
CA GLU A 20 -15.02 1.24 -18.26
C GLU A 20 -13.76 1.06 -17.42
N ILE A 21 -12.59 0.92 -18.07
CA ILE A 21 -11.30 0.79 -17.40
C ILE A 21 -10.82 2.18 -16.96
N THR A 22 -10.55 2.31 -15.68
CA THR A 22 -10.30 3.59 -14.99
C THR A 22 -8.82 3.97 -14.94
N GLY A 23 -7.91 3.01 -15.14
CA GLY A 23 -6.47 3.20 -15.00
C GLY A 23 -6.01 3.41 -13.54
N LEU A 24 -6.89 3.12 -12.58
CA LEU A 24 -6.63 3.25 -11.14
C LEU A 24 -5.86 2.04 -10.60
N ALA A 25 -6.02 0.89 -11.25
CA ALA A 25 -5.40 -0.36 -10.85
C ALA A 25 -4.76 -1.05 -12.07
N PRO A 26 -3.96 -2.12 -11.84
CA PRO A 26 -3.42 -2.93 -12.91
C PRO A 26 -4.52 -3.42 -13.84
N LEU A 27 -4.26 -3.44 -15.16
CA LEU A 27 -5.29 -3.77 -16.15
C LEU A 27 -5.94 -5.14 -15.91
N ALA A 28 -5.14 -6.16 -15.56
CA ALA A 28 -5.65 -7.49 -15.22
C ALA A 28 -6.55 -7.46 -13.98
N LEU A 29 -6.19 -6.65 -12.95
CA LEU A 29 -7.01 -6.49 -11.77
C LEU A 29 -8.32 -5.75 -12.08
N GLU A 30 -8.28 -4.68 -12.87
CA GLU A 30 -9.50 -3.97 -13.29
C GLU A 30 -10.45 -4.87 -14.07
N ARG A 31 -9.93 -5.66 -15.01
CA ARG A 31 -10.72 -6.63 -15.77
C ARG A 31 -11.29 -7.71 -14.87
N ALA A 32 -10.50 -8.24 -13.95
CA ALA A 32 -10.95 -9.25 -13.01
C ALA A 32 -12.07 -8.72 -12.11
N THR A 33 -11.87 -7.55 -11.50
CA THR A 33 -12.84 -6.95 -10.58
C THR A 33 -14.13 -6.52 -11.28
N LYS A 34 -14.08 -6.03 -12.53
CA LYS A 34 -15.27 -5.61 -13.28
C LYS A 34 -15.97 -6.75 -14.02
N GLY A 35 -15.22 -7.76 -14.44
CA GLY A 35 -15.73 -8.91 -15.21
C GLY A 35 -16.25 -10.06 -14.34
N SER A 36 -15.84 -10.15 -13.08
CA SER A 36 -16.21 -11.26 -12.20
C SER A 36 -17.62 -11.09 -11.62
N ARG A 37 -18.39 -12.18 -11.60
CA ARG A 37 -19.66 -12.24 -10.86
C ARG A 37 -19.43 -12.64 -9.40
N PRO A 38 -20.12 -12.06 -8.41
CA PRO A 38 -20.07 -12.52 -7.03
C PRO A 38 -20.24 -14.04 -6.91
N GLY A 39 -19.40 -14.69 -6.09
CA GLY A 39 -19.37 -16.15 -5.93
C GLY A 39 -18.81 -17.01 -7.08
N SER A 40 -18.54 -16.47 -8.28
CA SER A 40 -17.96 -17.22 -9.41
C SER A 40 -16.53 -17.73 -9.13
N GLU A 41 -16.04 -18.68 -9.94
CA GLU A 41 -14.67 -19.19 -9.83
C GLU A 41 -13.62 -18.09 -10.03
N ASP A 42 -13.79 -17.25 -11.06
CA ASP A 42 -12.92 -16.09 -11.31
C ASP A 42 -12.89 -15.12 -10.13
N HIS A 43 -14.05 -14.88 -9.52
CA HIS A 43 -14.13 -14.05 -8.32
C HIS A 43 -13.40 -14.71 -7.14
N ARG A 44 -13.54 -16.02 -6.93
CA ARG A 44 -12.84 -16.74 -5.87
C ARG A 44 -11.31 -16.70 -6.07
N ALA A 45 -10.85 -16.85 -7.32
CA ALA A 45 -9.44 -16.71 -7.67
C ALA A 45 -8.92 -15.28 -7.43
N LEU A 46 -9.74 -14.27 -7.77
CA LEU A 46 -9.46 -12.87 -7.46
C LEU A 46 -9.32 -12.65 -5.95
N ILE A 47 -10.28 -13.10 -5.14
CA ILE A 47 -10.22 -12.95 -3.67
C ILE A 47 -8.98 -13.64 -3.09
N HIS A 48 -8.64 -14.82 -3.59
CA HIS A 48 -7.41 -15.50 -3.16
C HIS A 48 -6.17 -14.65 -3.45
N THR A 49 -6.08 -14.09 -4.65
CA THR A 49 -4.97 -13.22 -5.07
C THR A 49 -4.89 -11.96 -4.20
N LEU A 50 -6.02 -11.29 -3.97
CA LEU A 50 -6.12 -10.10 -3.13
C LEU A 50 -5.73 -10.39 -1.67
N ALA A 51 -6.20 -11.51 -1.11
CA ALA A 51 -5.85 -11.95 0.24
C ALA A 51 -4.35 -12.25 0.38
N THR A 52 -3.73 -12.85 -0.64
CA THR A 52 -2.28 -13.09 -0.65
C THR A 52 -1.48 -11.78 -0.65
N VAL A 53 -1.88 -10.80 -1.47
CA VAL A 53 -1.22 -9.48 -1.50
C VAL A 53 -1.39 -8.73 -0.17
N ALA A 54 -2.61 -8.68 0.36
CA ALA A 54 -2.89 -8.06 1.66
C ALA A 54 -2.11 -8.75 2.80
N GLY A 55 -2.06 -10.08 2.79
CA GLY A 55 -1.31 -10.87 3.76
C GLY A 55 0.20 -10.63 3.68
N TYR A 56 0.74 -10.48 2.47
CA TYR A 56 2.13 -10.06 2.27
C TYR A 56 2.37 -8.68 2.89
N ALA A 57 1.55 -7.68 2.56
CA ALA A 57 1.69 -6.33 3.12
C ALA A 57 1.66 -6.35 4.65
N ALA A 58 0.71 -7.06 5.26
CA ALA A 58 0.61 -7.18 6.71
C ALA A 58 1.86 -7.80 7.35
N ARG A 59 2.40 -8.89 6.77
CA ARG A 59 3.60 -9.57 7.30
C ARG A 59 4.86 -8.72 7.17
N GLN A 60 4.97 -7.94 6.10
CA GLN A 60 6.16 -7.13 5.84
C GLN A 60 6.19 -5.80 6.61
N THR A 61 5.03 -5.31 7.04
CA THR A 61 4.90 -3.95 7.58
C THR A 61 4.64 -3.88 9.08
N MET A 62 4.14 -4.97 9.67
CA MET A 62 3.74 -4.99 11.08
C MET A 62 4.51 -6.06 11.86
N PRO A 63 4.75 -5.85 13.17
CA PRO A 63 5.26 -6.92 14.03
C PRO A 63 4.26 -8.08 14.10
N PRO A 64 4.69 -9.31 14.42
CA PRO A 64 3.82 -10.49 14.40
C PRO A 64 2.55 -10.36 15.25
N SER A 65 2.61 -9.66 16.38
CA SER A 65 1.47 -9.41 17.27
C SER A 65 0.40 -8.51 16.66
N ALA A 66 0.77 -7.59 15.77
CA ALA A 66 -0.15 -6.73 15.04
C ALA A 66 -0.60 -7.40 13.74
N ALA A 67 0.33 -7.98 12.97
CA ALA A 67 0.03 -8.67 11.72
C ALA A 67 -1.02 -9.78 11.91
N ARG A 68 -0.96 -10.53 13.03
CA ARG A 68 -1.93 -11.58 13.34
C ARG A 68 -3.38 -11.09 13.35
N LEU A 69 -3.63 -9.84 13.77
CA LEU A 69 -4.98 -9.25 13.79
C LEU A 69 -5.60 -9.17 12.39
N MET A 70 -4.79 -8.95 11.36
CA MET A 70 -5.24 -8.90 9.97
C MET A 70 -5.22 -10.28 9.32
N LEU A 71 -4.17 -11.07 9.58
CA LEU A 71 -4.00 -12.38 8.99
C LEU A 71 -5.13 -13.35 9.39
N SER A 72 -5.60 -13.33 10.64
CA SER A 72 -6.75 -14.14 11.05
C SER A 72 -8.04 -13.79 10.31
N GLN A 73 -8.20 -12.54 9.87
CA GLN A 73 -9.36 -12.11 9.11
C GLN A 73 -9.24 -12.51 7.63
N LEU A 74 -8.02 -12.45 7.08
CA LEU A 74 -7.74 -12.96 5.74
C LEU A 74 -7.90 -14.49 5.64
N GLU A 75 -7.68 -15.23 6.72
CA GLU A 75 -8.00 -16.67 6.79
C GLU A 75 -9.49 -16.93 6.56
N VAL A 76 -10.39 -16.04 6.99
CA VAL A 76 -11.83 -16.14 6.71
C VAL A 76 -12.12 -15.92 5.22
N ALA A 77 -11.42 -14.99 4.56
CA ALA A 77 -11.52 -14.81 3.12
C ALA A 77 -11.05 -16.07 2.37
N HIS A 78 -9.94 -16.68 2.78
CA HIS A 78 -9.46 -17.94 2.21
C HIS A 78 -10.44 -19.10 2.46
N ALA A 79 -11.03 -19.19 3.65
CA ALA A 79 -12.08 -20.17 3.94
C ALA A 79 -13.32 -19.96 3.06
N TRP A 80 -13.69 -18.70 2.78
CA TRP A 80 -14.79 -18.38 1.87
C TRP A 80 -14.49 -18.84 0.43
N VAL A 81 -13.25 -18.63 -0.05
CA VAL A 81 -12.80 -19.04 -1.39
C VAL A 81 -13.05 -20.53 -1.63
N ILE A 82 -12.78 -21.39 -0.64
CA ILE A 82 -12.99 -22.85 -0.74
C ILE A 82 -14.38 -23.32 -0.31
N GLY A 83 -15.30 -22.41 0.02
CA GLY A 83 -16.66 -22.73 0.45
C GLY A 83 -16.81 -23.18 1.90
N ALA A 84 -15.76 -23.06 2.71
CA ALA A 84 -15.78 -23.38 4.14
C ALA A 84 -16.33 -22.24 5.03
N ALA A 85 -16.53 -21.05 4.47
CA ALA A 85 -17.14 -19.92 5.15
C ALA A 85 -18.21 -19.22 4.29
N SER A 86 -19.23 -18.66 4.93
CA SER A 86 -20.27 -17.85 4.30
C SER A 86 -19.87 -16.38 4.21
N THR A 87 -20.63 -15.61 3.43
CA THR A 87 -20.49 -14.14 3.37
C THR A 87 -20.75 -13.46 4.72
N SER A 88 -21.60 -14.03 5.59
CA SER A 88 -21.81 -13.49 6.95
C SER A 88 -20.56 -13.61 7.83
N HIS A 89 -19.80 -14.70 7.71
CA HIS A 89 -18.51 -14.83 8.39
C HIS A 89 -17.52 -13.76 7.91
N VAL A 90 -17.46 -13.51 6.60
CA VAL A 90 -16.59 -12.47 6.03
C VAL A 90 -17.03 -11.07 6.49
N SER A 91 -18.33 -10.79 6.55
CA SER A 91 -18.84 -9.52 7.07
C SER A 91 -18.46 -9.30 8.53
N LYS A 92 -18.49 -10.35 9.36
CA LYS A 92 -18.02 -10.29 10.75
C LYS A 92 -16.52 -10.02 10.82
N ALA A 93 -15.73 -10.77 10.05
CA ALA A 93 -14.28 -10.60 9.96
C ALA A 93 -13.88 -9.18 9.52
N ARG A 94 -14.67 -8.59 8.61
CA ARG A 94 -14.51 -7.20 8.16
C ARG A 94 -14.73 -6.19 9.28
N SER A 95 -15.76 -6.37 10.11
CA SER A 95 -15.99 -5.51 11.27
C SER A 95 -14.86 -5.64 12.29
N GLU A 96 -14.42 -6.87 12.59
CA GLU A 96 -13.30 -7.12 13.52
C GLU A 96 -11.97 -6.52 12.99
N ALA A 97 -11.72 -6.60 11.69
CA ALA A 97 -10.56 -5.98 11.05
C ALA A 97 -10.59 -4.45 11.21
N PHE A 98 -11.77 -3.84 11.00
CA PHE A 98 -11.95 -2.40 11.16
C PHE A 98 -11.74 -1.94 12.61
N GLU A 99 -12.28 -2.66 13.58
CA GLU A 99 -12.08 -2.38 15.01
C GLU A 99 -10.61 -2.56 15.44
N SER A 100 -9.87 -3.43 14.75
CA SER A 100 -8.47 -3.74 15.05
C SER A 100 -7.46 -2.72 14.52
N ILE A 101 -7.86 -1.74 13.68
CA ILE A 101 -6.94 -0.76 13.07
C ILE A 101 -6.10 -0.04 14.14
N VAL A 102 -6.76 0.55 15.14
CA VAL A 102 -6.09 1.32 16.19
C VAL A 102 -5.14 0.44 17.01
N ALA A 103 -5.53 -0.81 17.26
CA ALA A 103 -4.69 -1.76 17.97
C ALA A 103 -3.45 -2.17 17.14
N ALA A 104 -3.61 -2.35 15.84
CA ALA A 104 -2.52 -2.68 14.92
C ALA A 104 -1.50 -1.53 14.82
N GLU A 105 -1.97 -0.28 14.66
CA GLU A 105 -1.11 0.91 14.64
C GLU A 105 -0.35 1.08 15.96
N LYS A 106 -1.04 0.95 17.09
CA LYS A 106 -0.43 1.06 18.42
C LYS A 106 0.65 0.00 18.63
N ARG A 107 0.35 -1.28 18.38
CA ARG A 107 1.33 -2.37 18.52
C ARG A 107 2.54 -2.20 17.60
N THR A 108 2.31 -1.70 16.39
CA THR A 108 3.38 -1.45 15.41
C THR A 108 4.29 -0.32 15.87
N THR A 109 3.71 0.83 16.25
CA THR A 109 4.48 1.98 16.75
C THR A 109 5.19 1.69 18.07
N GLU A 110 4.58 0.96 18.99
CA GLU A 110 5.21 0.51 20.23
C GLU A 110 6.43 -0.37 19.95
N SER A 111 6.30 -1.34 19.03
CA SER A 111 7.42 -2.20 18.62
C SER A 111 8.56 -1.39 18.01
N VAL A 112 8.26 -0.46 17.11
CA VAL A 112 9.28 0.39 16.47
C VAL A 112 9.95 1.30 17.49
N SER A 113 9.18 1.92 18.39
CA SER A 113 9.70 2.77 19.47
C SER A 113 10.65 2.00 20.39
N GLN A 114 10.28 0.78 20.79
CA GLN A 114 11.14 -0.10 21.58
C GLN A 114 12.44 -0.45 20.83
N SER A 115 12.36 -0.80 19.55
CA SER A 115 13.56 -1.05 18.73
C SER A 115 14.45 0.19 18.63
N MET A 116 13.87 1.38 18.46
CA MET A 116 14.62 2.64 18.42
C MET A 116 15.33 2.94 19.74
N ALA A 117 14.69 2.68 20.88
CA ALA A 117 15.32 2.85 22.19
C ALA A 117 16.54 1.95 22.37
N LEU A 118 16.51 0.73 21.82
CA LEU A 118 17.64 -0.22 21.88
C LEU A 118 18.83 0.20 21.01
N MET A 119 18.61 0.99 19.96
CA MET A 119 19.67 1.44 19.04
C MET A 119 20.61 2.50 19.65
N LYS A 120 20.44 2.90 20.92
CA LYS A 120 21.30 3.83 21.68
C LYS A 120 21.65 5.14 20.95
N ARG A 121 20.77 5.65 20.09
CA ARG A 121 20.98 6.94 19.42
C ARG A 121 20.57 8.06 20.37
N LYS A 122 21.54 8.81 20.88
CA LYS A 122 21.23 10.12 21.48
C LYS A 122 20.82 11.04 20.34
N ALA A 123 19.67 11.71 20.46
CA ALA A 123 19.29 12.75 19.52
C ALA A 123 20.25 13.93 19.71
N GLU A 124 20.97 14.31 18.66
CA GLU A 124 22.00 15.34 18.71
C GLU A 124 21.43 16.70 18.29
N THR A 125 20.37 16.70 17.48
CA THR A 125 19.76 17.91 16.90
C THR A 125 18.24 17.95 17.03
N GLY A 126 17.64 19.11 16.73
CA GLY A 126 16.18 19.23 16.56
C GLY A 126 15.63 18.36 15.42
N LEU A 127 16.43 18.16 14.36
CA LEU A 127 16.08 17.31 13.22
C LEU A 127 16.04 15.83 13.62
N ASP A 128 16.91 15.36 14.51
CA ASP A 128 16.86 13.98 15.01
C ASP A 128 15.57 13.69 15.78
N ARG A 129 15.12 14.64 16.61
CA ARG A 129 13.84 14.53 17.32
C ARG A 129 12.67 14.49 16.35
N HIS A 130 12.67 15.37 15.35
CA HIS A 130 11.64 15.40 14.32
C HIS A 130 11.61 14.11 13.50
N ALA A 131 12.78 13.60 13.08
CA ALA A 131 12.87 12.35 12.34
C ALA A 131 12.37 11.15 13.16
N ALA A 132 12.64 11.10 14.46
CA ALA A 132 12.08 10.06 15.32
C ALA A 132 10.54 10.07 15.31
N THR A 133 9.92 11.26 15.34
CA THR A 133 8.46 11.41 15.17
C THR A 133 8.00 10.95 13.79
N VAL A 134 8.75 11.27 12.72
CA VAL A 134 8.44 10.83 11.35
C VAL A 134 8.50 9.30 11.22
N VAL A 135 9.49 8.64 11.80
CA VAL A 135 9.61 7.18 11.80
C VAL A 135 8.37 6.54 12.42
N LEU A 136 7.96 7.00 13.60
CA LEU A 136 6.77 6.47 14.28
C LEU A 136 5.48 6.74 13.48
N ARG A 137 5.36 7.93 12.89
CA ARG A 137 4.22 8.26 12.02
C ARG A 137 4.16 7.35 10.80
N TYR A 138 5.28 7.11 10.13
CA TYR A 138 5.33 6.26 8.94
C TYR A 138 5.08 4.79 9.29
N ALA A 139 5.56 4.31 10.43
CA ALA A 139 5.21 2.97 10.93
C ALA A 139 3.70 2.82 11.20
N ALA A 140 3.05 3.86 11.76
CA ALA A 140 1.60 3.87 11.94
C ALA A 140 0.87 3.86 10.58
N LEU A 141 1.29 4.71 9.63
CA LEU A 141 0.71 4.75 8.28
C LEU A 141 0.89 3.40 7.56
N ALA A 142 2.03 2.73 7.72
CA ALA A 142 2.27 1.41 7.15
C ALA A 142 1.24 0.38 7.66
N ALA A 143 1.01 0.34 8.98
CA ALA A 143 0.00 -0.51 9.58
C ALA A 143 -1.42 -0.16 9.10
N ASN A 144 -1.76 1.13 9.05
CA ASN A 144 -3.06 1.61 8.59
C ASN A 144 -3.36 1.16 7.15
N TYR A 145 -2.41 1.36 6.24
CA TYR A 145 -2.53 0.96 4.83
C TYR A 145 -2.63 -0.57 4.68
N ALA A 146 -1.90 -1.35 5.50
CA ALA A 146 -2.02 -2.81 5.50
C ALA A 146 -3.39 -3.30 6.01
N CYS A 147 -3.96 -2.62 7.02
CA CYS A 147 -5.33 -2.87 7.46
C CYS A 147 -6.33 -2.48 6.38
N GLY A 148 -6.12 -1.35 5.69
CA GLY A 148 -6.91 -0.92 4.55
C GLY A 148 -6.93 -1.96 3.42
N ALA A 149 -5.78 -2.51 3.05
CA ALA A 149 -5.69 -3.60 2.07
C ALA A 149 -6.51 -4.83 2.52
N THR A 150 -6.45 -5.19 3.81
CA THR A 150 -7.22 -6.30 4.37
C THR A 150 -8.72 -6.06 4.28
N ILE A 151 -9.19 -4.86 4.64
CA ILE A 151 -10.60 -4.49 4.57
C ILE A 151 -11.10 -4.48 3.13
N LEU A 152 -10.33 -3.95 2.18
CA LEU A 152 -10.69 -3.97 0.77
C LEU A 152 -10.81 -5.40 0.22
N THR A 153 -9.95 -6.34 0.65
CA THR A 153 -10.10 -7.77 0.31
C THR A 153 -11.41 -8.33 0.83
N LEU A 154 -11.77 -8.02 2.08
CA LEU A 154 -12.99 -8.55 2.71
C LEU A 154 -14.25 -7.93 2.09
N ASP A 155 -14.23 -6.63 1.82
CA ASP A 155 -15.30 -5.93 1.11
C ASP A 155 -15.47 -6.50 -0.32
N ALA A 156 -14.36 -6.88 -0.98
CA ALA A 156 -14.36 -7.45 -2.31
C ALA A 156 -15.16 -8.75 -2.44
N VAL A 157 -15.29 -9.52 -1.36
CA VAL A 157 -16.12 -10.74 -1.33
C VAL A 157 -17.61 -10.45 -1.63
N SER A 158 -18.09 -9.27 -1.24
CA SER A 158 -19.46 -8.85 -1.54
C SER A 158 -19.58 -8.15 -2.89
N ASP A 159 -18.56 -7.37 -3.24
CA ASP A 159 -18.49 -6.56 -4.46
C ASP A 159 -17.04 -6.55 -4.97
N PRO A 160 -16.71 -7.32 -6.02
CA PRO A 160 -15.34 -7.46 -6.51
C PRO A 160 -14.67 -6.11 -6.82
N THR A 161 -15.42 -5.07 -7.19
CA THR A 161 -14.89 -3.75 -7.53
C THR A 161 -14.24 -3.03 -6.34
N LYS A 162 -14.57 -3.41 -5.10
CA LYS A 162 -13.92 -2.89 -3.89
C LYS A 162 -12.44 -3.26 -3.82
N GLY A 163 -12.01 -4.31 -4.52
CA GLY A 163 -10.61 -4.73 -4.60
C GLY A 163 -9.71 -3.81 -5.43
N LEU A 164 -10.26 -2.85 -6.20
CA LEU A 164 -9.49 -2.02 -7.14
C LEU A 164 -8.34 -1.25 -6.48
N ASN A 165 -8.56 -0.69 -5.30
CA ASN A 165 -7.56 0.12 -4.60
C ASN A 165 -6.59 -0.69 -3.74
N LEU A 166 -6.70 -2.02 -3.72
CA LEU A 166 -5.90 -2.86 -2.84
C LEU A 166 -4.41 -2.76 -3.13
N VAL A 167 -4.02 -2.71 -4.40
CA VAL A 167 -2.60 -2.62 -4.80
C VAL A 167 -1.98 -1.33 -4.29
N THR A 168 -2.69 -0.20 -4.40
CA THR A 168 -2.26 1.08 -3.87
C THR A 168 -2.10 1.04 -2.35
N GLN A 169 -3.05 0.42 -1.64
CA GLN A 169 -2.97 0.25 -0.19
C GLN A 169 -1.76 -0.62 0.22
N ALA A 170 -1.61 -1.79 -0.41
CA ALA A 170 -0.49 -2.70 -0.13
C ALA A 170 0.88 -2.09 -0.45
N ALA A 171 1.01 -1.42 -1.59
CA ALA A 171 2.25 -0.74 -1.98
C ALA A 171 2.58 0.43 -1.05
N GLY A 172 1.57 1.24 -0.69
CA GLY A 172 1.72 2.32 0.28
C GLY A 172 2.18 1.80 1.64
N ALA A 173 1.60 0.70 2.12
CA ALA A 173 1.99 0.09 3.39
C ALA A 173 3.48 -0.28 3.41
N VAL A 174 3.93 -1.04 2.41
CA VAL A 174 5.33 -1.49 2.30
C VAL A 174 6.29 -0.30 2.15
N SER A 175 5.89 0.70 1.37
CA SER A 175 6.72 1.88 1.12
C SER A 175 6.91 2.73 2.37
N TYR A 176 5.84 3.00 3.13
CA TYR A 176 5.95 3.70 4.40
C TYR A 176 6.83 2.95 5.40
N GLN A 177 6.72 1.63 5.47
CA GLN A 177 7.58 0.83 6.36
C GLN A 177 9.05 0.92 5.97
N ARG A 178 9.36 0.78 4.68
CA ARG A 178 10.74 0.88 4.18
C ARG A 178 11.34 2.25 4.45
N LEU A 179 10.56 3.33 4.30
CA LEU A 179 11.01 4.67 4.65
C LEU A 179 11.24 4.81 6.15
N ALA A 180 10.29 4.35 6.97
CA ALA A 180 10.36 4.43 8.42
C ALA A 180 11.63 3.76 8.95
N LEU A 181 11.90 2.53 8.51
CA LEU A 181 13.01 1.71 9.03
C LEU A 181 14.33 1.89 8.27
N GLY A 182 14.31 2.50 7.09
CA GLY A 182 15.49 2.79 6.29
C GLY A 182 15.82 4.29 6.33
N PRO A 183 15.52 5.06 5.27
CA PRO A 183 15.94 6.46 5.14
C PRO A 183 15.57 7.39 6.29
N ALA A 184 14.34 7.33 6.81
CA ALA A 184 13.92 8.22 7.90
C ALA A 184 14.67 7.90 9.21
N LEU A 185 15.00 6.62 9.42
CA LEU A 185 15.82 6.19 10.53
C LEU A 185 17.30 6.52 10.30
N GLY A 186 17.83 6.41 9.09
CA GLY A 186 19.23 6.67 8.74
C GLY A 186 19.73 8.07 9.11
N SER A 187 20.93 8.16 9.69
CA SER A 187 21.57 9.46 10.02
C SER A 187 22.12 10.18 8.79
N GLU A 188 22.52 9.44 7.76
CA GLU A 188 23.11 9.98 6.53
C GLU A 188 22.17 10.96 5.82
N LEU A 189 20.88 10.61 5.69
CA LEU A 189 19.90 11.48 5.06
C LEU A 189 19.68 12.77 5.86
N ARG A 190 19.66 12.68 7.20
CA ARG A 190 19.52 13.85 8.07
C ARG A 190 20.74 14.78 7.94
N ALA A 191 21.94 14.22 7.93
CA ALA A 191 23.16 14.98 7.72
C ALA A 191 23.17 15.68 6.36
N ALA A 192 22.76 14.97 5.29
CA ALA A 192 22.65 15.55 3.95
C ALA A 192 21.63 16.69 3.88
N ALA A 193 20.44 16.51 4.48
CA ALA A 193 19.42 17.55 4.54
C ALA A 193 19.89 18.78 5.33
N TRP A 194 20.64 18.58 6.41
CA TRP A 194 21.22 19.67 7.20
C TRP A 194 22.29 20.45 6.40
N SER A 195 23.25 19.75 5.79
CA SER A 195 24.29 20.37 4.97
C SER A 195 23.71 21.17 3.79
N GLN A 196 22.68 20.62 3.13
CA GLN A 196 21.98 21.33 2.05
C GLN A 196 21.26 22.58 2.57
N ALA A 197 20.62 22.50 3.74
CA ALA A 197 19.94 23.64 4.34
C ALA A 197 20.91 24.78 4.70
N GLU A 198 22.08 24.46 5.26
CA GLU A 198 23.13 25.44 5.57
C GLU A 198 23.65 26.15 4.30
N TRP A 199 23.88 25.37 3.23
CA TRP A 199 24.26 25.92 1.93
C TRP A 199 23.18 26.85 1.36
N GLU A 200 21.91 26.46 1.42
CA GLU A 200 20.81 27.28 0.93
C GLU A 200 20.59 28.56 1.73
N ALA A 201 20.67 28.49 3.06
CA ALA A 201 20.58 29.65 3.93
C ALA A 201 21.72 30.65 3.63
N SER A 202 22.94 30.15 3.45
CA SER A 202 24.13 30.95 3.12
C SER A 202 23.99 31.62 1.75
N ARG A 203 23.55 30.87 0.73
CA ARG A 203 23.36 31.36 -0.64
C ARG A 203 22.33 32.49 -0.72
N ARG A 204 21.30 32.47 0.12
CA ARG A 204 20.21 33.47 0.12
C ARG A 204 20.54 34.74 0.92
N GLY A 205 21.65 34.77 1.66
CA GLY A 205 22.15 35.98 2.32
C GLY A 205 21.26 36.56 3.44
N ALA A 206 20.28 35.78 3.93
CA ALA A 206 19.34 36.20 4.97
C ALA A 206 19.03 35.04 5.94
N PRO A 207 20.00 34.63 6.78
CA PRO A 207 19.87 33.47 7.66
C PRO A 207 18.73 33.60 8.69
N ASP A 208 18.36 34.83 9.07
CA ASP A 208 17.26 35.09 10.00
C ASP A 208 15.87 34.91 9.35
N VAL A 209 15.78 35.02 8.03
CA VAL A 209 14.55 34.82 7.25
C VAL A 209 14.37 33.35 6.89
N TYR A 210 15.47 32.61 6.77
CA TYR A 210 15.49 31.19 6.43
C TYR A 210 16.25 30.37 7.48
N PRO A 211 15.63 30.08 8.65
CA PRO A 211 16.29 29.29 9.69
C PRO A 211 16.70 27.93 9.12
N ALA A 212 18.00 27.60 9.20
CA ALA A 212 18.56 26.36 8.64
C ALA A 212 17.81 25.11 9.14
N GLY A 213 17.32 25.11 10.39
CA GLY A 213 16.53 24.00 10.93
C GLY A 213 15.19 23.79 10.21
N ALA A 214 14.48 24.86 9.83
CA ALA A 214 13.21 24.75 9.12
C ALA A 214 13.43 24.27 7.68
N LEU A 215 14.46 24.80 7.01
CA LEU A 215 14.89 24.33 5.69
C LEU A 215 15.32 22.85 5.72
N ALA A 216 16.06 22.43 6.74
CA ALA A 216 16.50 21.04 6.88
C ALA A 216 15.31 20.08 7.04
N VAL A 217 14.28 20.48 7.79
CA VAL A 217 13.04 19.70 7.91
C VAL A 217 12.29 19.61 6.58
N GLN A 218 12.21 20.70 5.82
CA GLN A 218 11.60 20.71 4.50
C GLN A 218 12.35 19.78 3.53
N LEU A 219 13.65 19.96 3.39
CA LEU A 219 14.51 19.15 2.52
C LEU A 219 14.44 17.66 2.89
N PHE A 220 14.45 17.35 4.19
CA PHE A 220 14.28 15.99 4.68
C PHE A 220 12.96 15.36 4.17
N HIS A 221 11.85 16.09 4.23
CA HIS A 221 10.56 15.60 3.71
C HIS A 221 10.51 15.52 2.18
N GLU A 222 11.17 16.43 1.47
CA GLU A 222 11.28 16.37 0.01
C GLU A 222 12.01 15.10 -0.44
N PHE A 223 13.14 14.77 0.20
CA PHE A 223 13.87 13.53 -0.06
C PHE A 223 13.04 12.29 0.28
N LEU A 224 12.37 12.27 1.45
CA LEU A 224 11.50 11.16 1.82
C LEU A 224 10.32 11.00 0.86
N GLY A 225 9.76 12.11 0.36
CA GLY A 225 8.67 12.09 -0.61
C GLY A 225 9.09 11.50 -1.95
N ALA A 226 10.27 11.88 -2.46
CA ALA A 226 10.84 11.30 -3.67
C ALA A 226 11.07 9.78 -3.51
N GLN A 227 11.70 9.37 -2.40
CA GLN A 227 11.93 7.96 -2.12
C GLN A 227 10.64 7.18 -1.91
N TRP A 228 9.62 7.79 -1.30
CA TRP A 228 8.30 7.16 -1.17
C TRP A 228 7.71 6.83 -2.53
N LYS A 229 7.77 7.80 -3.46
CA LYS A 229 7.26 7.62 -4.80
C LYS A 229 7.97 6.47 -5.51
N ASP A 230 9.30 6.44 -5.49
CA ASP A 230 10.08 5.39 -6.14
C ASP A 230 9.79 4.00 -5.54
N GLN A 231 9.72 3.91 -4.21
CA GLN A 231 9.39 2.65 -3.52
C GLN A 231 7.96 2.20 -3.82
N SER A 232 7.01 3.13 -3.85
CA SER A 232 5.61 2.85 -4.12
C SER A 232 5.41 2.40 -5.55
N ASP A 233 6.00 3.09 -6.53
CA ASP A 233 5.92 2.74 -7.95
C ASP A 233 6.60 1.37 -8.19
N GLY A 234 7.75 1.11 -7.58
CA GLY A 234 8.40 -0.22 -7.63
C GLY A 234 7.57 -1.34 -7.01
N MET A 235 6.95 -1.10 -5.85
CA MET A 235 6.08 -2.09 -5.20
C MET A 235 4.77 -2.32 -5.96
N ARG A 236 4.22 -1.28 -6.57
CA ARG A 236 3.06 -1.42 -7.47
C ARG A 236 3.41 -2.31 -8.66
N SER A 237 4.55 -2.06 -9.33
CA SER A 237 5.04 -2.93 -10.41
C SER A 237 5.24 -4.38 -9.95
N TYR A 238 5.79 -4.60 -8.76
CA TYR A 238 5.95 -5.95 -8.20
C TYR A 238 4.61 -6.67 -7.99
N PHE A 239 3.60 -5.97 -7.45
CA PHE A 239 2.26 -6.54 -7.29
C PHE A 239 1.54 -6.72 -8.62
N GLU A 240 1.76 -5.83 -9.59
CA GLU A 240 1.29 -5.96 -10.96
C GLU A 240 1.78 -7.24 -11.61
N ASP A 241 3.08 -7.51 -11.54
CA ASP A 241 3.69 -8.72 -12.07
C ASP A 241 3.11 -9.97 -11.41
N PHE A 242 2.95 -9.95 -10.08
CA PHE A 242 2.31 -11.04 -9.34
C PHE A 242 0.85 -11.26 -9.77
N ILE A 243 0.06 -10.20 -9.90
CA ILE A 243 -1.35 -10.30 -10.30
C ILE A 243 -1.47 -10.80 -11.73
N ASN A 244 -0.64 -10.32 -12.66
CA ASN A 244 -0.63 -10.77 -14.04
C ASN A 244 -0.25 -12.26 -14.14
N TRP A 245 0.68 -12.71 -13.30
CA TRP A 245 1.04 -14.13 -13.20
C TRP A 245 -0.09 -14.97 -12.58
N ALA A 246 -0.77 -14.47 -11.54
CA ALA A 246 -1.82 -15.19 -10.82
C ALA A 246 -3.16 -15.24 -11.58
N LEU A 247 -3.44 -14.22 -12.41
CA LEU A 247 -4.67 -14.09 -13.22
C LEU A 247 -4.36 -14.02 -14.73
N PRO A 248 -3.66 -15.02 -15.30
CA PRO A 248 -3.07 -14.92 -16.64
C PRO A 248 -4.13 -14.91 -17.76
N HIS A 249 -5.30 -15.50 -17.53
CA HIS A 249 -6.42 -15.54 -18.48
C HIS A 249 -7.19 -14.20 -18.56
N LEU A 250 -6.86 -13.23 -17.70
CA LEU A 250 -7.44 -11.89 -17.66
C LEU A 250 -6.42 -10.79 -18.05
N ALA A 251 -5.15 -11.15 -18.18
CA ALA A 251 -4.10 -10.30 -18.74
C ALA A 251 -4.29 -10.13 -20.27
N PRO A 252 -3.98 -8.95 -20.84
CA PRO A 252 -4.03 -8.77 -22.29
C PRO A 252 -3.02 -9.69 -22.99
N SER A 253 -3.44 -10.25 -24.13
CA SER A 253 -2.52 -10.72 -25.18
C SER A 253 -1.91 -9.55 -25.92
#